data_AF-A0A839HTC3-F1
#
_entry.id   AF-A0A839HTC3-F1
#
_cell.length_a   1.000
_cell.length_b   1.000
_cell.length_c   1.000
_cell.angle_alpha   90.00
_cell.angle_beta   90.00
_cell.angle_gamma   90.00
#
_symmetry.space_group_name_H-M   'P 1'
#
loop_
_entity.id
_entity.type
_entity.pdbx_description
1 polymer ?
#
loop_
_entity_poly.entity_id
_entity_poly.type
_entity_poly.pdbx_seq_one_letter_code
_entity_poly.pdbx_strand_id
1 'polypeptide(L)'
;MSEAPKYTPSPAFDRAAHALDLAAEAFWFNREPVEQVERLDARIKFAAKLLAKAADIPHSRALDAMAQALRFPSWHHLSAHLGRAADFAPGPLPAGWLDALSTAVVLAARAEAEVTMPSAQLDAFEALGETLAMLTDAPKQKVLDQVSAGLCAGRSWREVRQRSPLDANAPLYRFAVHEQDAEGGLGGCFEESPACRQLVEQLDDNWQGYDGFTKAQKKRARSWVEATMAMQPGFLQAGLALAWMQKEAGEPQALTTANAAVRQAEALIPKGFKGRILWGHLGNRFYHRLLWLQMQLHHDRGASDAAAKVARKMLRLNPGDNLGVRYALPFLLLEQGEVAATRRSLKAISNEPGLTAAATRAFVAFAEDKPDEFRRELATALFTLPVLRAFLLNDNKALPEGESGYRLVRSDMATFAELAWPSYCILPGLRKACQSFLAEPGVQAAERELAAYWKGYWEVRRTPGAERQGSAEGWAQLLALNIDKVGPRPPRV
;
A
#
# COMPACT_ATOMS: atom_id res chain seq x y z
N MET A 1 7.19 21.72 19.37
CA MET A 1 6.10 20.74 19.58
C MET A 1 4.83 21.40 19.08
N SER A 2 4.30 20.98 17.94
CA SER A 2 3.03 21.50 17.40
C SER A 2 1.95 21.29 18.45
N GLU A 3 1.26 22.34 18.89
CA GLU A 3 0.03 22.20 19.69
C GLU A 3 -0.90 21.21 18.95
N ALA A 4 -1.40 20.21 19.67
CA ALA A 4 -2.43 19.34 19.11
C ALA A 4 -3.61 20.21 18.69
N PRO A 5 -4.20 20.00 17.49
CA PRO A 5 -5.33 20.80 17.04
C PRO A 5 -6.44 20.73 18.08
N LYS A 6 -6.83 21.89 18.63
CA LYS A 6 -7.90 22.01 19.62
C LYS A 6 -9.23 21.81 18.89
N TYR A 7 -9.75 20.59 18.99
CA TYR A 7 -11.01 20.16 18.40
C TYR A 7 -12.20 20.61 19.27
N THR A 8 -13.21 21.25 18.66
CA THR A 8 -14.51 21.48 19.31
C THR A 8 -15.46 20.34 18.94
N PRO A 9 -15.89 19.51 19.91
CA PRO A 9 -16.92 18.50 19.67
C PRO A 9 -18.20 19.13 19.15
N SER A 10 -18.70 18.62 18.03
CA SER A 10 -19.93 19.10 17.39
C SER A 10 -20.83 17.90 17.11
N PRO A 11 -21.51 17.34 18.13
CA PRO A 11 -22.11 16.01 18.04
C PRO A 11 -23.15 15.85 16.94
N ALA A 12 -23.90 16.88 16.59
CA ALA A 12 -24.88 16.81 15.52
C ALA A 12 -24.19 16.84 14.14
N PHE A 13 -23.21 17.72 13.96
CA PHE A 13 -22.43 17.77 12.72
C PHE A 13 -21.63 16.49 12.53
N ASP A 14 -20.92 16.02 13.56
CA ASP A 14 -20.08 14.82 13.53
C ASP A 14 -20.89 13.58 13.18
N ARG A 15 -22.10 13.43 13.76
CA ARG A 15 -23.01 12.34 13.41
C ARG A 15 -23.47 12.41 11.95
N ALA A 16 -23.83 13.60 11.47
CA ALA A 16 -24.29 13.79 10.09
C ALA A 16 -23.14 13.53 9.10
N ALA A 17 -21.95 14.06 9.38
CA ALA A 17 -20.74 13.84 8.59
C ALA A 17 -20.37 12.35 8.54
N HIS A 18 -20.38 11.66 9.68
CA HIS A 18 -20.10 10.22 9.73
C HIS A 18 -21.15 9.40 8.97
N ALA A 19 -22.44 9.76 9.07
CA ALA A 19 -23.51 9.06 8.35
C ALA A 19 -23.37 9.18 6.82
N LEU A 20 -22.70 10.22 6.33
CA LEU A 20 -22.46 10.45 4.91
C LEU A 20 -21.05 10.04 4.45
N ASP A 21 -20.24 9.43 5.31
CA ASP A 21 -18.83 9.14 5.04
C ASP A 21 -18.00 10.39 4.71
N LEU A 22 -18.26 11.48 5.45
CA LEU A 22 -17.62 12.79 5.34
C LEU A 22 -16.97 13.20 6.68
N ALA A 23 -16.57 12.25 7.51
CA ALA A 23 -16.03 12.54 8.85
C ALA A 23 -14.82 13.48 8.84
N ALA A 24 -14.04 13.49 7.76
CA ALA A 24 -12.93 14.42 7.57
C ALA A 24 -13.36 15.90 7.52
N GLU A 25 -14.60 16.19 7.12
CA GLU A 25 -15.12 17.57 7.08
C GLU A 25 -15.11 18.21 8.46
N ALA A 26 -15.46 17.47 9.52
CA ALA A 26 -15.42 17.99 10.89
C ALA A 26 -14.01 18.45 11.29
N PHE A 27 -12.98 17.70 10.88
CA PHE A 27 -11.59 18.08 11.07
C PHE A 27 -11.24 19.37 10.31
N TRP A 28 -11.63 19.48 9.04
CA TRP A 28 -11.32 20.64 8.22
C TRP A 28 -12.07 21.91 8.66
N PHE A 29 -13.32 21.81 9.08
CA PHE A 29 -14.05 22.93 9.66
C PHE A 29 -13.40 23.44 10.95
N ASN A 30 -12.85 22.56 11.79
CA ASN A 30 -12.12 22.96 13.00
C ASN A 30 -10.74 23.58 12.68
N ARG A 31 -10.09 23.12 11.61
CA ARG A 31 -8.73 23.57 11.25
C ARG A 31 -8.74 24.86 10.43
N GLU A 32 -9.62 24.94 9.44
CA GLU A 32 -9.67 25.99 8.41
C GLU A 32 -11.14 26.41 8.17
N PRO A 33 -11.84 26.97 9.19
CA PRO A 33 -13.28 27.26 9.12
C PRO A 33 -13.65 28.23 8.00
N VAL A 34 -12.81 29.24 7.74
CA VAL A 34 -13.04 30.24 6.68
C VAL A 34 -13.06 29.57 5.31
N GLU A 35 -12.04 28.76 4.99
CA GLU A 35 -11.94 28.09 3.70
C GLU A 35 -13.09 27.08 3.48
N GLN A 36 -13.48 26.34 4.53
CA GLN A 36 -14.61 25.41 4.40
C GLN A 36 -15.94 26.14 4.24
N VAL A 37 -16.14 27.27 4.92
CA VAL A 37 -17.33 28.11 4.72
C VAL A 37 -17.40 28.70 3.32
N GLU A 38 -16.29 29.20 2.77
CA GLU A 38 -16.25 29.73 1.40
C GLU A 38 -16.67 28.66 0.38
N ARG A 39 -16.16 27.44 0.53
CA ARG A 39 -16.52 26.29 -0.32
C ARG A 39 -18.01 25.94 -0.17
N LEU A 40 -18.53 25.91 1.06
CA LEU A 40 -19.93 25.61 1.33
C LEU A 40 -20.88 26.69 0.80
N ASP A 41 -20.56 27.96 1.04
CA ASP A 41 -21.32 29.13 0.55
C ASP A 41 -21.43 29.12 -0.98
N ALA A 42 -20.31 28.91 -1.68
CA ALA A 42 -20.29 28.79 -3.13
C ALA A 42 -21.20 27.64 -3.63
N ARG A 43 -21.21 26.52 -2.92
CA ARG A 43 -22.03 25.35 -3.26
C ARG A 43 -23.52 25.58 -2.99
N ILE A 44 -23.87 26.29 -1.92
CA ILE A 44 -25.25 26.71 -1.63
C ILE A 44 -25.76 27.68 -2.71
N LYS A 45 -24.97 28.70 -3.06
CA LYS A 45 -25.32 29.66 -4.12
C LYS A 45 -25.49 28.98 -5.48
N PHE A 46 -24.63 28.01 -5.79
CA PHE A 46 -24.77 27.20 -7.00
C PHE A 46 -26.08 26.37 -6.98
N ALA A 47 -26.40 25.71 -5.87
CA ALA A 47 -27.66 25.00 -5.71
C ALA A 47 -28.87 25.92 -5.88
N ALA A 48 -28.85 27.12 -5.27
CA ALA A 48 -29.90 28.12 -5.43
C ALA A 48 -30.04 28.63 -6.87
N LYS A 49 -28.94 28.73 -7.63
CA LYS A 49 -28.98 29.08 -9.05
C LYS A 49 -29.65 27.99 -9.88
N LEU A 50 -29.34 26.72 -9.61
CA LEU A 50 -30.00 25.58 -10.26
C LEU A 50 -31.49 25.53 -9.90
N LEU A 51 -31.82 25.73 -8.62
CA LEU A 51 -33.20 25.75 -8.13
C LEU A 51 -34.03 26.87 -8.74
N ALA A 52 -33.48 28.09 -8.84
CA ALA A 52 -34.15 29.21 -9.48
C ALA A 52 -34.59 28.88 -10.92
N LYS A 53 -33.72 28.22 -11.68
CA LYS A 53 -34.02 27.75 -13.03
C LYS A 53 -35.04 26.60 -13.04
N ALA A 54 -34.91 25.66 -12.12
CA ALA A 54 -35.77 24.48 -12.05
C ALA A 54 -37.21 24.85 -11.65
N ALA A 55 -37.37 25.75 -10.68
CA ALA A 55 -38.65 26.18 -10.14
C ALA A 55 -39.24 27.42 -10.86
N ASP A 56 -38.49 28.05 -11.77
CA ASP A 56 -38.87 29.31 -12.44
C ASP A 56 -39.20 30.43 -11.45
N ILE A 57 -38.30 30.63 -10.47
CA ILE A 57 -38.44 31.63 -9.41
C ILE A 57 -37.23 32.58 -9.38
N PRO A 58 -37.37 33.80 -8.83
CA PRO A 58 -36.24 34.68 -8.61
C PRO A 58 -35.15 34.04 -7.75
N HIS A 59 -33.89 34.34 -8.07
CA HIS A 59 -32.74 33.76 -7.35
C HIS A 59 -32.76 34.04 -5.84
N SER A 60 -33.24 35.22 -5.41
CA SER A 60 -33.42 35.54 -3.99
C SER A 60 -34.37 34.58 -3.28
N ARG A 61 -35.51 34.24 -3.90
CA ARG A 61 -36.46 33.25 -3.36
C ARG A 61 -35.85 31.85 -3.31
N ALA A 62 -35.02 31.50 -4.28
CA ALA A 62 -34.29 30.23 -4.26
C ALA A 62 -33.23 30.16 -3.15
N LEU A 63 -32.54 31.26 -2.85
CA LEU A 63 -31.61 31.35 -1.72
C LEU A 63 -32.33 31.19 -0.37
N ASP A 64 -33.52 31.78 -0.21
CA ASP A 64 -34.33 31.59 1.00
C ASP A 64 -34.83 30.15 1.14
N ALA A 65 -35.28 29.52 0.05
CA ALA A 65 -35.66 28.10 0.05
C ALA A 65 -34.48 27.18 0.41
N MET A 66 -33.28 27.48 -0.11
CA MET A 66 -32.06 26.77 0.30
C MET A 66 -31.77 26.94 1.79
N ALA A 67 -31.86 28.17 2.32
CA ALA A 67 -31.63 28.40 3.74
C ALA A 67 -32.64 27.63 4.61
N GLN A 68 -33.92 27.65 4.25
CA GLN A 68 -34.98 26.92 4.96
C GLN A 68 -34.79 25.40 4.92
N ALA A 69 -34.40 24.84 3.77
CA ALA A 69 -34.05 23.42 3.66
C ALA A 69 -32.86 23.05 4.55
N LEU A 70 -31.93 23.98 4.75
CA LEU A 70 -30.80 23.85 5.66
C LEU A 70 -31.14 24.23 7.11
N ARG A 71 -32.41 24.44 7.44
CA ARG A 71 -32.93 24.81 8.78
C ARG A 71 -32.55 26.21 9.28
N PHE A 72 -32.29 27.13 8.36
CA PHE A 72 -32.17 28.55 8.64
C PHE A 72 -33.42 29.32 8.19
N PRO A 73 -33.88 30.35 8.91
CA PRO A 73 -35.13 31.05 8.55
C PRO A 73 -35.10 31.74 7.18
N SER A 74 -33.94 32.27 6.79
CA SER A 74 -33.73 32.98 5.52
C SER A 74 -32.26 32.97 5.09
N TRP A 75 -32.00 33.35 3.84
CA TRP A 75 -30.65 33.49 3.31
C TRP A 75 -29.79 34.45 4.14
N HIS A 76 -30.37 35.56 4.59
CA HIS A 76 -29.67 36.52 5.45
C HIS A 76 -29.14 35.88 6.74
N HIS A 77 -29.94 35.02 7.39
CA HIS A 77 -29.53 34.34 8.61
C HIS A 77 -28.43 33.30 8.36
N LEU A 78 -28.55 32.52 7.29
CA LEU A 78 -27.53 31.54 6.90
C LEU A 78 -26.22 32.23 6.52
N SER A 79 -26.27 33.27 5.68
CA SER A 79 -25.10 34.03 5.26
C SER A 79 -24.41 34.73 6.43
N ALA A 80 -25.16 35.29 7.38
CA ALA A 80 -24.60 35.87 8.59
C ALA A 80 -23.94 34.79 9.47
N HIS A 81 -24.56 33.62 9.62
CA HIS A 81 -23.99 32.50 10.39
C HIS A 81 -22.69 31.99 9.80
N LEU A 82 -22.62 31.84 8.47
CA LEU A 82 -21.41 31.49 7.73
C LEU A 82 -20.33 32.57 7.90
N GLY A 83 -20.69 33.86 7.76
CA GLY A 83 -19.76 34.99 7.86
C GLY A 83 -19.00 35.08 9.19
N ARG A 84 -19.58 34.57 10.29
CA ARG A 84 -18.91 34.50 11.60
C ARG A 84 -17.59 33.72 11.58
N ALA A 85 -17.37 32.84 10.60
CA ALA A 85 -16.12 32.10 10.48
C ALA A 85 -14.89 33.00 10.35
N ALA A 86 -15.04 34.20 9.76
CA ALA A 86 -13.97 35.18 9.63
C ALA A 86 -13.50 35.75 10.98
N ASP A 87 -14.36 35.72 12.00
CA ASP A 87 -14.08 36.23 13.34
C ASP A 87 -13.40 35.19 14.24
N PHE A 88 -13.23 33.95 13.76
CA PHE A 88 -12.67 32.86 14.56
C PHE A 88 -11.15 32.94 14.55
N ALA A 89 -10.57 33.23 15.72
CA ALA A 89 -9.14 33.08 15.93
C ALA A 89 -8.74 31.59 15.82
N PRO A 90 -7.47 31.28 15.48
CA PRO A 90 -6.96 29.92 15.52
C PRO A 90 -7.21 29.27 16.90
N GLY A 91 -8.10 28.27 16.96
CA GLY A 91 -8.57 27.72 18.23
C GLY A 91 -9.91 26.99 18.12
N PRO A 92 -10.50 26.57 19.26
CA PRO A 92 -11.78 25.87 19.26
C PRO A 92 -12.89 26.75 18.69
N LEU A 93 -13.69 26.19 17.79
CA LEU A 93 -14.89 26.84 17.26
C LEU A 93 -15.88 27.15 18.39
N PRO A 94 -16.70 28.22 18.26
CA PRO A 94 -17.78 28.48 19.21
C PRO A 94 -18.74 27.29 19.32
N ALA A 95 -19.13 26.97 20.55
CA ALA A 95 -20.06 25.86 20.82
C ALA A 95 -21.35 26.00 20.00
N GLY A 96 -21.77 24.90 19.37
CA GLY A 96 -23.00 24.84 18.57
C GLY A 96 -22.94 25.53 17.20
N TRP A 97 -21.86 26.26 16.86
CA TRP A 97 -21.76 26.93 15.56
C TRP A 97 -21.74 25.93 14.41
N LEU A 98 -20.92 24.88 14.53
CA LEU A 98 -20.82 23.83 13.51
C LEU A 98 -22.03 22.89 13.53
N ASP A 99 -22.60 22.59 14.70
CA ASP A 99 -23.83 21.80 14.82
C ASP A 99 -25.02 22.40 14.04
N ALA A 100 -25.10 23.73 13.98
CA ALA A 100 -26.12 24.43 13.18
C ALA A 100 -25.97 24.16 11.67
N LEU A 101 -24.79 23.73 11.20
CA LEU A 101 -24.53 23.36 9.80
C LEU A 101 -24.69 21.86 9.53
N SER A 102 -25.18 21.07 10.49
CA SER A 102 -25.31 19.61 10.37
C SER A 102 -26.14 19.14 9.16
N THR A 103 -27.13 19.92 8.72
CA THR A 103 -27.91 19.64 7.50
C THR A 103 -27.19 20.05 6.21
N ALA A 104 -26.28 21.01 6.29
CA ALA A 104 -25.53 21.53 5.15
C ALA A 104 -24.35 20.63 4.76
N VAL A 105 -23.94 19.69 5.61
CA VAL A 105 -22.82 18.77 5.36
C VAL A 105 -23.01 17.91 4.10
N VAL A 106 -24.25 17.62 3.69
CA VAL A 106 -24.52 16.94 2.41
C VAL A 106 -23.96 17.72 1.22
N LEU A 107 -23.92 19.05 1.30
CA LEU A 107 -23.36 19.89 0.25
C LEU A 107 -21.82 19.84 0.23
N ALA A 108 -21.16 19.28 1.24
CA ALA A 108 -19.72 19.01 1.18
C ALA A 108 -19.40 17.76 0.33
N ALA A 109 -20.36 16.83 0.16
CA ALA A 109 -20.19 15.66 -0.68
C ALA A 109 -19.85 16.05 -2.12
N ARG A 110 -18.75 15.51 -2.67
CA ARG A 110 -18.34 15.72 -4.06
C ARG A 110 -18.60 14.45 -4.86
N ALA A 111 -19.63 14.49 -5.69
CA ALA A 111 -19.81 13.45 -6.69
C ALA A 111 -18.80 13.65 -7.82
N GLU A 112 -18.03 12.62 -8.12
CA GLU A 112 -17.23 12.56 -9.34
C GLU A 112 -18.06 11.87 -10.45
N ALA A 113 -17.79 12.21 -11.71
CA ALA A 113 -18.42 11.53 -12.83
C ALA A 113 -17.98 10.06 -12.86
N GLU A 114 -18.85 9.16 -13.36
CA GLU A 114 -18.55 7.74 -13.54
C GLU A 114 -18.26 6.93 -12.26
N VAL A 115 -18.44 7.52 -11.07
CA VAL A 115 -18.23 6.86 -9.78
C VAL A 115 -19.57 6.61 -9.10
N THR A 116 -19.72 5.45 -8.44
CA THR A 116 -20.88 5.16 -7.59
C THR A 116 -20.83 6.05 -6.35
N MET A 117 -21.88 6.80 -6.10
CA MET A 117 -22.03 7.56 -4.86
C MET A 117 -22.56 6.65 -3.74
N PRO A 118 -22.07 6.77 -2.49
CA PRO A 118 -22.63 6.05 -1.35
C PRO A 118 -24.14 6.25 -1.22
N SER A 119 -24.88 5.20 -0.87
CA SER A 119 -26.35 5.25 -0.79
C SER A 119 -26.83 6.32 0.20
N ALA A 120 -26.15 6.50 1.33
CA ALA A 120 -26.48 7.52 2.31
C ALA A 120 -26.37 8.96 1.74
N GLN A 121 -25.36 9.21 0.89
CA GLN A 121 -25.22 10.50 0.21
C GLN A 121 -26.30 10.71 -0.84
N LEU A 122 -26.61 9.67 -1.64
CA LEU A 122 -27.72 9.72 -2.60
C LEU A 122 -29.03 10.06 -1.88
N ASP A 123 -29.36 9.34 -0.82
CA ASP A 123 -30.62 9.53 -0.09
C ASP A 123 -30.68 10.91 0.59
N ALA A 124 -29.55 11.45 1.06
CA ALA A 124 -29.46 12.81 1.59
C ALA A 124 -29.68 13.91 0.52
N PHE A 125 -29.11 13.74 -0.67
CA PHE A 125 -29.36 14.66 -1.79
C PHE A 125 -30.80 14.57 -2.30
N GLU A 126 -31.42 13.39 -2.24
CA GLU A 126 -32.82 13.19 -2.59
C GLU A 126 -33.75 13.86 -1.58
N ALA A 127 -33.50 13.67 -0.28
CA ALA A 127 -34.25 14.34 0.79
C ALA A 127 -34.13 15.87 0.72
N LEU A 128 -32.93 16.39 0.41
CA LEU A 128 -32.72 17.82 0.17
C LEU A 128 -33.57 18.29 -1.03
N GLY A 129 -33.50 17.58 -2.15
CA GLY A 129 -34.27 17.91 -3.36
C GLY A 129 -35.78 17.87 -3.15
N GLU A 130 -36.29 16.90 -2.41
CA GLU A 130 -37.70 16.81 -2.01
C GLU A 130 -38.13 18.00 -1.16
N THR A 131 -37.31 18.39 -0.18
CA THR A 131 -37.57 19.56 0.67
C THR A 131 -37.62 20.83 -0.17
N LEU A 132 -36.68 21.00 -1.10
CA LEU A 132 -36.65 22.17 -1.99
C LEU A 132 -37.85 22.20 -2.96
N ALA A 133 -38.27 21.05 -3.48
CA ALA A 133 -39.47 20.94 -4.30
C ALA A 133 -40.72 21.38 -3.52
N MET A 134 -40.86 20.93 -2.27
CA MET A 134 -41.95 21.35 -1.39
C MET A 134 -41.92 22.86 -1.10
N LEU A 135 -40.76 23.43 -0.77
CA LEU A 135 -40.63 24.86 -0.42
C LEU A 135 -40.86 25.81 -1.62
N THR A 136 -40.76 25.30 -2.85
CA THR A 136 -40.88 26.10 -4.07
C THR A 136 -42.10 25.76 -4.91
N ASP A 137 -42.92 24.80 -4.47
CA ASP A 137 -44.03 24.22 -5.24
C ASP A 137 -43.63 23.70 -6.63
N ALA A 138 -42.35 23.36 -6.80
CA ALA A 138 -41.82 22.86 -8.06
C ALA A 138 -42.00 21.34 -8.18
N PRO A 139 -42.15 20.78 -9.40
CA PRO A 139 -42.24 19.33 -9.57
C PRO A 139 -41.00 18.62 -9.02
N LYS A 140 -41.20 17.68 -8.07
CA LYS A 140 -40.11 16.91 -7.41
C LYS A 140 -39.06 16.41 -8.40
N GLN A 141 -39.50 15.72 -9.46
CA GLN A 141 -38.58 15.15 -10.44
C GLN A 141 -37.72 16.21 -11.14
N LYS A 142 -38.29 17.39 -11.43
CA LYS A 142 -37.56 18.50 -12.07
C LYS A 142 -36.48 19.06 -11.14
N VAL A 143 -36.76 19.17 -9.84
CA VAL A 143 -35.77 19.60 -8.83
C VAL A 143 -34.67 18.55 -8.66
N LEU A 144 -35.02 17.26 -8.57
CA LEU A 144 -34.04 16.18 -8.50
C LEU A 144 -33.11 16.15 -9.72
N ASP A 145 -33.67 16.26 -10.92
CA ASP A 145 -32.89 16.19 -12.16
C ASP A 145 -32.04 17.43 -12.43
N GLN A 146 -32.46 18.62 -11.98
CA GLN A 146 -31.71 19.86 -12.24
C GLN A 146 -30.81 20.29 -11.09
N VAL A 147 -31.24 20.07 -9.84
CA VAL A 147 -30.53 20.51 -8.63
C VAL A 147 -29.68 19.38 -8.07
N SER A 148 -30.30 18.28 -7.60
CA SER A 148 -29.56 17.18 -6.98
C SER A 148 -28.57 16.53 -7.96
N ALA A 149 -29.01 16.26 -9.19
CA ALA A 149 -28.11 15.75 -10.22
C ALA A 149 -27.06 16.78 -10.64
N GLY A 150 -27.43 18.07 -10.77
CA GLY A 150 -26.50 19.14 -11.11
C GLY A 150 -25.37 19.33 -10.08
N LEU A 151 -25.68 19.22 -8.79
CA LEU A 151 -24.69 19.22 -7.70
C LEU A 151 -23.77 18.00 -7.73
N CYS A 152 -24.25 16.91 -8.33
CA CYS A 152 -23.53 15.66 -8.51
C CYS A 152 -22.94 15.50 -9.93
N ALA A 153 -22.83 16.60 -10.69
CA ALA A 153 -22.31 16.60 -12.06
C ALA A 153 -23.02 15.60 -13.00
N GLY A 154 -24.33 15.39 -12.84
CA GLY A 154 -25.16 14.48 -13.64
C GLY A 154 -26.27 15.20 -14.40
N ARG A 155 -26.81 14.53 -15.43
CA ARG A 155 -27.88 15.08 -16.28
C ARG A 155 -29.29 14.76 -15.78
N SER A 156 -29.42 13.69 -15.00
CA SER A 156 -30.66 13.30 -14.31
C SER A 156 -30.33 12.61 -13.01
N TRP A 157 -31.27 12.61 -12.07
CA TRP A 157 -31.08 11.96 -10.78
C TRP A 157 -30.98 10.44 -10.93
N ARG A 158 -31.77 9.88 -11.86
CA ARG A 158 -31.67 8.46 -12.24
C ARG A 158 -30.27 8.08 -12.73
N GLU A 159 -29.66 8.92 -13.58
CA GLU A 159 -28.27 8.71 -14.03
C GLU A 159 -27.33 8.65 -12.83
N VAL A 160 -27.38 9.63 -11.92
CA VAL A 160 -26.49 9.69 -10.74
C VAL A 160 -26.64 8.45 -9.85
N ARG A 161 -27.88 8.00 -9.58
CA ARG A 161 -28.14 6.79 -8.78
C ARG A 161 -27.64 5.50 -9.43
N GLN A 162 -27.48 5.47 -10.75
CA GLN A 162 -27.10 4.29 -11.51
C GLN A 162 -25.61 4.28 -11.92
N ARG A 163 -24.83 5.30 -11.54
CA ARG A 163 -23.41 5.35 -11.86
C ARG A 163 -22.66 4.17 -11.27
N SER A 164 -21.80 3.60 -12.09
CA SER A 164 -20.89 2.54 -11.73
C SER A 164 -19.52 2.83 -12.34
N PRO A 165 -18.42 2.58 -11.62
CA PRO A 165 -17.09 2.66 -12.20
C PRO A 165 -16.87 1.57 -13.26
N LEU A 166 -17.74 0.55 -13.32
CA LEU A 166 -17.77 -0.44 -14.40
C LEU A 166 -18.28 0.13 -15.73
N ASP A 167 -18.98 1.27 -15.71
CA ASP A 167 -19.50 1.96 -16.91
C ASP A 167 -18.62 3.16 -17.31
N ALA A 168 -17.44 3.31 -16.70
CA ALA A 168 -16.52 4.40 -16.99
C ALA A 168 -16.02 4.34 -18.43
N ASN A 169 -16.07 5.48 -19.11
CA ASN A 169 -15.60 5.64 -20.49
C ASN A 169 -14.27 6.41 -20.54
N ALA A 170 -13.94 7.17 -19.49
CA ALA A 170 -12.62 7.75 -19.36
C ALA A 170 -11.56 6.67 -19.13
N PRO A 171 -10.31 6.86 -19.62
CA PRO A 171 -9.22 5.95 -19.31
C PRO A 171 -9.02 5.81 -17.80
N LEU A 172 -8.96 4.57 -17.32
CA LEU A 172 -8.77 4.30 -15.89
C LEU A 172 -7.42 4.79 -15.37
N TYR A 173 -6.40 4.80 -16.24
CA TYR A 173 -5.04 5.23 -15.92
C TYR A 173 -4.52 6.19 -16.98
N ARG A 174 -3.64 7.09 -16.56
CA ARG A 174 -2.72 7.82 -17.44
C ARG A 174 -1.33 7.82 -16.84
N PHE A 175 -0.29 7.95 -17.67
CA PHE A 175 1.07 8.11 -17.17
C PHE A 175 1.48 9.58 -17.21
N ALA A 176 1.80 10.13 -16.04
CA ALA A 176 2.35 11.48 -15.91
C ALA A 176 3.87 11.42 -15.83
N VAL A 177 4.54 12.36 -16.50
CA VAL A 177 5.99 12.54 -16.44
C VAL A 177 6.28 13.82 -15.65
N HIS A 178 7.22 13.73 -14.73
CA HIS A 178 7.66 14.84 -13.91
C HIS A 178 9.14 15.12 -14.18
N GLU A 179 9.49 16.39 -14.40
CA GLU A 179 10.89 16.78 -14.63
C GLU A 179 11.80 16.49 -13.43
N GLN A 180 11.23 16.54 -12.22
CA GLN A 180 11.90 16.21 -10.98
C GLN A 180 10.99 15.35 -10.10
N ASP A 181 11.43 14.14 -9.79
CA ASP A 181 10.82 13.29 -8.76
C ASP A 181 11.37 13.61 -7.35
N ALA A 182 10.85 12.90 -6.35
CA ALA A 182 11.23 13.07 -4.94
C ALA A 182 12.70 12.78 -4.63
N GLU A 183 13.42 12.10 -5.54
CA GLU A 183 14.83 11.75 -5.40
C GLU A 183 15.71 12.54 -6.39
N GLY A 184 15.18 13.58 -7.04
CA GLY A 184 15.86 14.43 -8.01
C GLY A 184 16.11 13.75 -9.36
N GLY A 185 15.48 14.26 -10.43
CA GLY A 185 15.63 13.76 -11.80
C GLY A 185 14.31 13.35 -12.43
N LEU A 186 14.34 12.89 -13.69
CA LEU A 186 13.14 12.55 -14.45
C LEU A 186 12.37 11.41 -13.77
N GLY A 187 11.12 11.69 -13.39
CA GLY A 187 10.20 10.73 -12.79
C GLY A 187 8.97 10.50 -13.64
N GLY A 188 8.24 9.43 -13.31
CA GLY A 188 6.91 9.21 -13.84
C GLY A 188 6.03 8.45 -12.87
N CYS A 189 4.73 8.69 -12.97
CA CYS A 189 3.76 7.95 -12.19
C CYS A 189 2.49 7.60 -12.99
N PHE A 190 1.86 6.50 -12.62
CA PHE A 190 0.50 6.21 -13.04
C PHE A 190 -0.46 7.02 -12.18
N GLU A 191 -1.28 7.83 -12.83
CA GLU A 191 -2.37 8.56 -12.21
C GLU A 191 -3.68 7.83 -12.47
N GLU A 192 -4.42 7.58 -11.40
CA GLU A 192 -5.67 6.85 -11.42
C GLU A 192 -6.85 7.81 -11.58
N SER A 193 -7.77 7.47 -12.49
CA SER A 193 -9.05 8.15 -12.58
C SER A 193 -9.89 7.91 -11.31
N PRO A 194 -10.94 8.71 -11.07
CA PRO A 194 -11.86 8.50 -9.94
C PRO A 194 -12.52 7.11 -9.97
N ALA A 195 -12.97 6.66 -11.15
CA ALA A 195 -13.52 5.33 -11.34
C ALA A 195 -12.49 4.24 -11.03
N CYS A 196 -11.23 4.43 -11.43
CA CYS A 196 -10.15 3.50 -11.09
C CYS A 196 -9.92 3.42 -9.59
N ARG A 197 -9.86 4.56 -8.87
CA ARG A 197 -9.69 4.57 -7.41
C ARG A 197 -10.79 3.78 -6.71
N GLN A 198 -12.05 3.97 -7.12
CA GLN A 198 -13.16 3.20 -6.56
C GLN A 198 -13.08 1.70 -6.91
N LEU A 199 -12.65 1.33 -8.12
CA LEU A 199 -12.41 -0.09 -8.46
C LEU A 199 -11.27 -0.70 -7.63
N VAL A 200 -10.24 0.08 -7.29
CA VAL A 200 -9.16 -0.37 -6.40
C VAL A 200 -9.70 -0.63 -5.00
N GLU A 201 -10.51 0.27 -4.44
CA GLU A 201 -11.16 0.06 -3.13
C GLU A 201 -12.05 -1.19 -3.14
N GLN A 202 -12.87 -1.37 -4.18
CA GLN A 202 -13.69 -2.58 -4.33
C GLN A 202 -12.83 -3.85 -4.50
N LEU A 203 -11.70 -3.77 -5.20
CA LEU A 203 -10.78 -4.89 -5.31
C LEU A 203 -10.18 -5.23 -3.95
N ASP A 204 -9.79 -4.24 -3.15
CA ASP A 204 -9.27 -4.45 -1.80
C ASP A 204 -10.29 -5.20 -0.93
N ASP A 205 -11.58 -4.82 -0.96
CA ASP A 205 -12.65 -5.54 -0.26
C ASP A 205 -12.82 -7.00 -0.73
N ASN A 206 -12.55 -7.28 -2.01
CA ASN A 206 -12.76 -8.59 -2.61
C ASN A 206 -11.52 -9.50 -2.59
N TRP A 207 -10.31 -8.94 -2.45
CA TRP A 207 -9.05 -9.67 -2.64
C TRP A 207 -8.05 -9.49 -1.50
N GLN A 208 -8.11 -8.41 -0.71
CA GLN A 208 -7.16 -8.21 0.38
C GLN A 208 -7.24 -9.35 1.40
N GLY A 209 -6.08 -9.92 1.75
CA GLY A 209 -6.00 -11.08 2.65
C GLY A 209 -6.30 -12.42 1.97
N TYR A 210 -6.23 -12.50 0.64
CA TYR A 210 -6.52 -13.70 -0.16
C TYR A 210 -5.87 -14.99 0.35
N ASP A 211 -4.64 -14.94 0.85
CA ASP A 211 -3.92 -16.12 1.35
C ASP A 211 -4.68 -16.82 2.49
N GLY A 212 -5.41 -16.05 3.31
CA GLY A 212 -6.24 -16.55 4.41
C GLY A 212 -7.68 -16.92 4.02
N PHE A 213 -8.06 -16.78 2.75
CA PHE A 213 -9.43 -17.04 2.31
C PHE A 213 -9.76 -18.54 2.29
N THR A 214 -10.99 -18.86 2.70
CA THR A 214 -11.62 -20.16 2.43
C THR A 214 -11.77 -20.38 0.92
N LYS A 215 -11.94 -21.64 0.49
CA LYS A 215 -12.19 -21.98 -0.92
C LYS A 215 -13.37 -21.22 -1.53
N ALA A 216 -14.45 -21.01 -0.76
CA ALA A 216 -15.61 -20.25 -1.21
C ALA A 216 -15.31 -18.75 -1.37
N GLN A 217 -14.53 -18.15 -0.47
CA GLN A 217 -14.05 -16.78 -0.61
C GLN A 217 -13.12 -16.63 -1.81
N LYS A 218 -12.15 -17.54 -2.01
CA LYS A 218 -11.27 -17.53 -3.19
C LYS A 218 -12.06 -17.60 -4.50
N LYS A 219 -13.10 -18.45 -4.57
CA LYS A 219 -13.99 -18.53 -5.74
C LYS A 219 -14.74 -17.22 -5.99
N ARG A 220 -15.32 -16.61 -4.94
CA ARG A 220 -16.03 -15.32 -5.07
C ARG A 220 -15.10 -14.20 -5.52
N ALA A 221 -13.92 -14.09 -4.93
CA ALA A 221 -12.91 -13.10 -5.29
C ALA A 221 -12.54 -13.22 -6.77
N ARG A 222 -12.25 -14.45 -7.23
CA ARG A 222 -11.93 -14.70 -8.64
C ARG A 222 -13.08 -14.36 -9.57
N SER A 223 -14.31 -14.77 -9.26
CA SER A 223 -15.48 -14.45 -10.09
C SER A 223 -15.71 -12.94 -10.19
N TRP A 224 -15.49 -12.20 -9.10
CA TRP A 224 -15.55 -10.74 -9.13
C TRP A 224 -14.46 -10.15 -10.03
N VAL A 225 -13.20 -10.57 -9.85
CA VAL A 225 -12.06 -10.10 -10.66
C VAL A 225 -12.28 -10.36 -12.14
N GLU A 226 -12.69 -11.58 -12.51
CA GLU A 226 -12.94 -11.95 -13.91
C GLU A 226 -14.10 -11.14 -14.52
N ALA A 227 -15.20 -10.94 -13.78
CA ALA A 227 -16.33 -10.13 -14.23
C ALA A 227 -15.94 -8.65 -14.39
N THR A 228 -15.21 -8.09 -13.43
CA THR A 228 -14.71 -6.71 -13.50
C THR A 228 -13.78 -6.52 -14.68
N MET A 229 -12.86 -7.46 -14.96
CA MET A 229 -11.99 -7.39 -16.13
C MET A 229 -12.75 -7.50 -17.45
N ALA A 230 -13.84 -8.27 -17.50
CA ALA A 230 -14.67 -8.36 -18.70
C ALA A 230 -15.37 -7.04 -19.02
N MET A 231 -15.82 -6.32 -17.99
CA MET A 231 -16.48 -5.01 -18.13
C MET A 231 -15.47 -3.87 -18.33
N GLN A 232 -14.35 -3.92 -17.62
CA GLN A 232 -13.30 -2.90 -17.60
C GLN A 232 -11.93 -3.54 -17.90
N PRO A 233 -11.66 -3.91 -19.17
CA PRO A 233 -10.42 -4.58 -19.56
C PRO A 233 -9.16 -3.71 -19.36
N GLY A 234 -9.33 -2.40 -19.17
CA GLY A 234 -8.26 -1.47 -18.82
C GLY A 234 -7.90 -1.45 -17.33
N PHE A 235 -8.60 -2.21 -16.45
CA PHE A 235 -8.34 -2.23 -15.01
C PHE A 235 -7.14 -3.12 -14.66
N LEU A 236 -5.94 -2.53 -14.66
CA LEU A 236 -4.66 -3.23 -14.55
C LEU A 236 -4.46 -3.98 -13.22
N GLN A 237 -5.00 -3.45 -12.11
CA GLN A 237 -4.94 -4.08 -10.79
C GLN A 237 -5.71 -5.41 -10.76
N ALA A 238 -6.80 -5.56 -11.54
CA ALA A 238 -7.49 -6.84 -11.63
C ALA A 238 -6.65 -7.89 -12.40
N GLY A 239 -5.88 -7.47 -13.39
CA GLY A 239 -4.90 -8.34 -14.06
C GLY A 239 -3.81 -8.84 -13.09
N LEU A 240 -3.33 -7.99 -12.18
CA LEU A 240 -2.43 -8.39 -11.08
C LEU A 240 -3.10 -9.43 -10.16
N ALA A 241 -4.31 -9.13 -9.69
CA ALA A 241 -5.04 -10.02 -8.78
C ALA A 241 -5.30 -11.39 -9.44
N LEU A 242 -5.76 -11.42 -10.69
CA LEU A 242 -6.01 -12.65 -11.42
C LEU A 242 -4.74 -13.48 -11.61
N ALA A 243 -3.63 -12.85 -12.02
CA ALA A 243 -2.35 -13.54 -12.17
C ALA A 243 -1.85 -14.14 -10.84
N TRP A 244 -2.07 -13.44 -9.72
CA TRP A 244 -1.73 -13.95 -8.39
C TRP A 244 -2.61 -15.14 -8.00
N MET A 245 -3.92 -15.04 -8.19
CA MET A 245 -4.87 -16.14 -7.96
C MET A 245 -4.52 -17.38 -8.78
N GLN A 246 -4.09 -17.18 -10.03
CA GLN A 246 -3.63 -18.24 -10.92
C GLN A 246 -2.31 -18.86 -10.43
N LYS A 247 -1.33 -18.06 -9.97
CA LYS A 247 -0.09 -18.57 -9.36
C LYS A 247 -0.39 -19.48 -8.17
N GLU A 248 -1.20 -18.99 -7.24
CA GLU A 248 -1.66 -19.72 -6.05
C GLU A 248 -2.37 -21.05 -6.39
N ALA A 249 -3.17 -21.04 -7.46
CA ALA A 249 -3.89 -22.23 -7.94
C ALA A 249 -2.99 -23.20 -8.75
N GLY A 250 -1.72 -22.86 -9.00
CA GLY A 250 -0.82 -23.64 -9.86
C GLY A 250 -1.21 -23.61 -11.34
N GLU A 251 -1.92 -22.57 -11.78
CA GLU A 251 -2.43 -22.47 -13.15
C GLU A 251 -1.34 -21.96 -14.12
N PRO A 252 -1.12 -22.66 -15.25
CA PRO A 252 -0.06 -22.29 -16.20
C PRO A 252 -0.31 -20.95 -16.91
N GLN A 253 -1.53 -20.40 -16.85
CA GLN A 253 -1.88 -19.12 -17.43
C GLN A 253 -1.33 -17.93 -16.64
N ALA A 254 -0.90 -18.11 -15.38
CA ALA A 254 -0.46 -17.03 -14.49
C ALA A 254 0.56 -16.08 -15.16
N LEU A 255 1.60 -16.64 -15.79
CA LEU A 255 2.63 -15.84 -16.47
C LEU A 255 2.07 -15.11 -17.70
N THR A 256 1.18 -15.74 -18.45
CA THR A 256 0.54 -15.10 -19.62
C THR A 256 -0.31 -13.91 -19.20
N THR A 257 -1.09 -14.07 -18.13
CA THR A 257 -1.91 -13.00 -17.53
C THR A 257 -1.03 -11.86 -17.01
N ALA A 258 0.01 -12.17 -16.23
CA ALA A 258 0.96 -11.17 -15.73
C ALA A 258 1.65 -10.42 -16.88
N ASN A 259 2.11 -11.13 -17.91
CA ASN A 259 2.74 -10.53 -19.10
C ASN A 259 1.76 -9.65 -19.89
N ALA A 260 0.47 -9.99 -19.94
CA ALA A 260 -0.53 -9.14 -20.58
C ALA A 260 -0.74 -7.84 -19.78
N ALA A 261 -0.91 -7.93 -18.46
CA ALA A 261 -1.08 -6.75 -17.60
C ALA A 261 0.15 -5.84 -17.60
N VAL A 262 1.36 -6.41 -17.53
CA VAL A 262 2.63 -5.65 -17.65
C VAL A 262 2.71 -4.93 -19.00
N ARG A 263 2.38 -5.60 -20.12
CA ARG A 263 2.37 -4.95 -21.44
C ARG A 263 1.36 -3.81 -21.54
N GLN A 264 0.17 -3.97 -20.98
CA GLN A 264 -0.83 -2.90 -20.96
C GLN A 264 -0.38 -1.70 -20.12
N ALA A 265 0.21 -1.95 -18.95
CA ALA A 265 0.80 -0.88 -18.12
C ALA A 265 1.94 -0.16 -18.86
N GLU A 266 2.84 -0.91 -19.50
CA GLU A 266 3.96 -0.34 -20.25
C GLU A 266 3.52 0.45 -21.49
N ALA A 267 2.39 0.11 -22.11
CA ALA A 267 1.84 0.86 -23.22
C ALA A 267 1.40 2.28 -22.84
N LEU A 268 1.12 2.53 -21.56
CA LEU A 268 0.83 3.88 -21.04
C LEU A 268 2.09 4.73 -20.85
N ILE A 269 3.26 4.09 -20.71
CA ILE A 269 4.53 4.78 -20.48
C ILE A 269 5.02 5.39 -21.80
N PRO A 270 5.34 6.70 -21.86
CA PRO A 270 5.82 7.34 -23.08
C PRO A 270 7.04 6.65 -23.67
N LYS A 271 7.03 6.47 -25.00
CA LYS A 271 8.15 5.86 -25.73
C LYS A 271 9.44 6.63 -25.47
N GLY A 272 10.49 5.92 -25.06
CA GLY A 272 11.79 6.51 -24.76
C GLY A 272 11.92 7.10 -23.36
N PHE A 273 10.90 6.95 -22.50
CA PHE A 273 11.02 7.30 -21.08
C PHE A 273 12.17 6.51 -20.42
N LYS A 274 13.13 7.24 -19.84
CA LYS A 274 14.31 6.69 -19.14
C LYS A 274 14.34 7.09 -17.66
N GLY A 275 13.25 7.68 -17.16
CA GLY A 275 13.15 8.12 -15.78
C GLY A 275 12.84 6.99 -14.80
N ARG A 276 12.71 7.37 -13.53
CA ARG A 276 12.30 6.46 -12.45
C ARG A 276 10.78 6.39 -12.36
N ILE A 277 10.30 5.27 -11.84
CA ILE A 277 8.90 5.04 -11.48
C ILE A 277 8.96 4.65 -10.01
N LEU A 278 8.95 5.65 -9.12
CA LEU A 278 9.23 5.41 -7.70
C LEU A 278 8.04 4.73 -7.00
N TRP A 279 8.34 3.81 -6.09
CA TRP A 279 7.34 3.11 -5.26
C TRP A 279 6.53 4.05 -4.35
N GLY A 280 7.12 5.19 -3.99
CA GLY A 280 6.49 6.20 -3.14
C GLY A 280 5.17 6.74 -3.69
N HIS A 281 5.00 6.77 -5.01
CA HIS A 281 3.72 7.12 -5.64
C HIS A 281 2.75 5.94 -5.57
N LEU A 282 1.59 6.13 -4.95
CA LEU A 282 0.60 5.06 -4.76
C LEU A 282 0.20 4.38 -6.07
N GLY A 283 -0.06 5.16 -7.12
CA GLY A 283 -0.40 4.63 -8.44
C GLY A 283 0.72 3.81 -9.10
N ASN A 284 1.98 3.90 -8.65
CA ASN A 284 3.05 3.05 -9.18
C ASN A 284 3.10 1.65 -8.55
N ARG A 285 2.46 1.46 -7.39
CA ARG A 285 2.63 0.23 -6.59
C ARG A 285 2.11 -1.01 -7.30
N PHE A 286 0.99 -0.90 -8.03
CA PHE A 286 0.45 -2.05 -8.78
C PHE A 286 1.44 -2.54 -9.85
N TYR A 287 2.10 -1.62 -10.56
CA TYR A 287 3.06 -1.96 -11.61
C TYR A 287 4.31 -2.64 -11.02
N HIS A 288 4.82 -2.16 -9.89
CA HIS A 288 5.91 -2.83 -9.20
C HIS A 288 5.54 -4.22 -8.69
N ARG A 289 4.33 -4.39 -8.15
CA ARG A 289 3.81 -5.71 -7.74
C ARG A 289 3.63 -6.65 -8.94
N LEU A 290 3.20 -6.13 -10.10
CA LEU A 290 3.14 -6.89 -11.35
C LEU A 290 4.53 -7.36 -11.80
N LEU A 291 5.54 -6.49 -11.76
CA LEU A 291 6.92 -6.86 -12.11
C LEU A 291 7.49 -7.89 -11.11
N TRP A 292 7.20 -7.75 -9.82
CA TRP A 292 7.58 -8.74 -8.81
C TRP A 292 6.97 -10.12 -9.11
N LEU A 293 5.66 -10.16 -9.36
CA LEU A 293 4.96 -11.40 -9.70
C LEU A 293 5.49 -12.01 -11.00
N GLN A 294 5.76 -11.18 -12.02
CA GLN A 294 6.36 -11.62 -13.28
C GLN A 294 7.75 -12.23 -13.05
N MET A 295 8.58 -11.61 -12.20
CA MET A 295 9.89 -12.14 -11.82
C MET A 295 9.76 -13.52 -11.15
N GLN A 296 8.89 -13.65 -10.15
CA GLN A 296 8.64 -14.92 -9.47
C GLN A 296 8.15 -15.99 -10.44
N LEU A 297 7.19 -15.68 -11.31
CA LEU A 297 6.65 -16.64 -12.28
C LEU A 297 7.69 -17.09 -13.33
N HIS A 298 8.66 -16.25 -13.67
CA HIS A 298 9.80 -16.67 -14.49
C HIS A 298 10.74 -17.59 -13.71
N HIS A 299 11.02 -17.25 -12.46
CA HIS A 299 11.88 -18.04 -11.57
C HIS A 299 11.29 -19.44 -11.31
N ASP A 300 9.98 -19.53 -10.99
CA ASP A 300 9.24 -20.78 -10.80
C ASP A 300 9.32 -21.72 -12.02
N ARG A 301 9.54 -21.18 -13.22
CA ARG A 301 9.69 -21.91 -14.48
C ARG A 301 11.14 -22.25 -14.83
N GLY A 302 12.10 -21.93 -13.97
CA GLY A 302 13.53 -22.07 -14.24
C GLY A 302 14.07 -21.10 -15.29
N ALA A 303 13.32 -20.04 -15.62
CA ALA A 303 13.75 -19.02 -16.58
C ALA A 303 14.49 -17.88 -15.87
N SER A 304 15.61 -18.21 -15.21
CA SER A 304 16.37 -17.28 -14.35
C SER A 304 16.92 -16.07 -15.12
N ASP A 305 17.19 -16.21 -16.42
CA ASP A 305 17.60 -15.09 -17.28
C ASP A 305 16.50 -14.02 -17.40
N ALA A 306 15.26 -14.45 -17.63
CA ALA A 306 14.08 -13.60 -17.72
C ALA A 306 13.74 -12.98 -16.37
N ALA A 307 13.77 -13.77 -15.30
CA ALA A 307 13.60 -13.27 -13.94
C ALA A 307 14.64 -12.19 -13.60
N ALA A 308 15.93 -12.42 -13.89
CA ALA A 308 16.99 -11.44 -13.64
C ALA A 308 16.84 -10.17 -14.51
N LYS A 309 16.30 -10.27 -15.73
CA LYS A 309 15.97 -9.08 -16.55
C LYS A 309 14.89 -8.23 -15.89
N VAL A 310 13.84 -8.86 -15.36
CA VAL A 310 12.76 -8.16 -14.63
C VAL A 310 13.30 -7.55 -13.33
N ALA A 311 14.09 -8.30 -12.55
CA ALA A 311 14.70 -7.80 -11.31
C ALA A 311 15.58 -6.55 -11.55
N ARG A 312 16.46 -6.58 -12.56
CA ARG A 312 17.27 -5.41 -12.94
C ARG A 312 16.41 -4.22 -13.37
N LYS A 313 15.31 -4.48 -14.09
CA LYS A 313 14.36 -3.44 -14.48
C LYS A 313 13.72 -2.80 -13.25
N MET A 314 13.28 -3.58 -12.27
CA MET A 314 12.71 -3.06 -11.02
C MET A 314 13.70 -2.16 -10.27
N LEU A 315 14.95 -2.60 -10.11
CA LEU A 315 16.00 -1.80 -9.46
C LEU A 315 16.33 -0.51 -10.22
N ARG A 316 16.25 -0.51 -11.55
CA ARG A 316 16.42 0.71 -12.36
C ARG A 316 15.25 1.69 -12.17
N LEU A 317 14.03 1.17 -12.14
CA LEU A 317 12.83 1.99 -12.02
C LEU A 317 12.65 2.55 -10.61
N ASN A 318 13.01 1.78 -9.59
CA ASN A 318 12.89 2.14 -8.19
C ASN A 318 14.19 1.78 -7.43
N PRO A 319 15.23 2.64 -7.48
CA PRO A 319 16.51 2.39 -6.81
C PRO A 319 16.39 2.20 -5.29
N GLY A 320 15.39 2.81 -4.66
CA GLY A 320 15.09 2.61 -3.23
C GLY A 320 14.65 1.18 -2.87
N ASP A 321 14.33 0.34 -3.86
CA ASP A 321 14.08 -1.09 -3.73
C ASP A 321 13.16 -1.49 -2.57
N ASN A 322 12.00 -0.82 -2.50
CA ASN A 322 11.02 -1.03 -1.44
C ASN A 322 10.43 -2.46 -1.42
N LEU A 323 10.53 -3.22 -2.50
CA LEU A 323 10.11 -4.62 -2.59
C LEU A 323 11.22 -5.63 -2.28
N GLY A 324 12.46 -5.20 -2.05
CA GLY A 324 13.55 -6.09 -1.68
C GLY A 324 14.13 -6.94 -2.82
N VAL A 325 14.01 -6.49 -4.07
CA VAL A 325 14.56 -7.15 -5.27
C VAL A 325 16.07 -7.32 -5.18
N ARG A 326 16.78 -6.48 -4.41
CA ARG A 326 18.22 -6.60 -4.18
C ARG A 326 18.63 -7.91 -3.51
N TYR A 327 17.73 -8.57 -2.78
CA TYR A 327 17.97 -9.91 -2.22
C TYR A 327 17.69 -11.03 -3.22
N ALA A 328 16.81 -10.80 -4.20
CA ALA A 328 16.47 -11.79 -5.22
C ALA A 328 17.52 -11.88 -6.32
N LEU A 329 17.98 -10.73 -6.82
CA LEU A 329 18.88 -10.66 -7.98
C LEU A 329 20.17 -11.51 -7.83
N PRO A 330 20.87 -11.54 -6.67
CA PRO A 330 22.06 -12.37 -6.51
C PRO A 330 21.79 -13.87 -6.75
N PHE A 331 20.68 -14.42 -6.22
CA PHE A 331 20.34 -15.83 -6.40
C PHE A 331 19.98 -16.14 -7.85
N LEU A 332 19.20 -15.27 -8.50
CA LEU A 332 18.87 -15.42 -9.92
C LEU A 332 20.13 -15.45 -10.82
N LEU A 333 21.19 -14.73 -10.44
CA LEU A 333 22.47 -14.72 -11.15
C LEU A 333 23.35 -15.92 -10.83
N LEU A 334 23.34 -16.41 -9.58
CA LEU A 334 24.00 -17.68 -9.23
C LEU A 334 23.42 -18.86 -10.00
N GLU A 335 22.09 -18.87 -10.20
CA GLU A 335 21.42 -19.86 -11.06
C GLU A 335 21.89 -19.87 -12.50
N GLN A 336 22.38 -18.74 -13.00
CA GLN A 336 22.95 -18.61 -14.34
C GLN A 336 24.46 -18.93 -14.37
N GLY A 337 25.10 -19.18 -13.22
CA GLY A 337 26.56 -19.30 -13.11
C GLY A 337 27.31 -17.98 -13.27
N GLU A 338 26.62 -16.84 -13.24
CA GLU A 338 27.17 -15.49 -13.49
C GLU A 338 27.84 -14.89 -12.26
N VAL A 339 28.81 -15.60 -11.67
CA VAL A 339 29.42 -15.29 -10.36
C VAL A 339 29.94 -13.84 -10.28
N ALA A 340 30.60 -13.34 -11.33
CA ALA A 340 31.11 -11.97 -11.35
C ALA A 340 29.98 -10.92 -11.34
N ALA A 341 28.86 -11.17 -12.03
CA ALA A 341 27.70 -10.29 -11.99
C ALA A 341 27.01 -10.37 -10.63
N THR A 342 26.92 -11.56 -10.04
CA THR A 342 26.41 -11.77 -8.70
C THR A 342 27.20 -10.94 -7.68
N ARG A 343 28.53 -11.01 -7.68
CA ARG A 343 29.38 -10.20 -6.79
C ARG A 343 29.09 -8.70 -6.92
N ARG A 344 28.93 -8.18 -8.13
CA ARG A 344 28.59 -6.76 -8.36
C ARG A 344 27.21 -6.40 -7.79
N SER A 345 26.24 -7.30 -7.87
CA SER A 345 24.89 -7.05 -7.35
C SER A 345 24.84 -6.91 -5.82
N LEU A 346 25.82 -7.49 -5.10
CA LEU A 346 25.92 -7.36 -3.64
C LEU A 346 26.17 -5.94 -3.14
N LYS A 347 26.56 -5.00 -4.02
CA LYS A 347 26.73 -3.59 -3.66
C LYS A 347 25.47 -3.00 -3.01
N ALA A 348 24.28 -3.46 -3.44
CA ALA A 348 23.01 -3.00 -2.89
C ALA A 348 22.76 -3.42 -1.44
N ILE A 349 23.46 -4.44 -0.94
CA ILE A 349 23.32 -4.99 0.43
C ILE A 349 24.64 -4.98 1.20
N SER A 350 25.65 -4.22 0.76
CA SER A 350 26.99 -4.24 1.35
C SER A 350 27.02 -3.71 2.79
N ASN A 351 26.14 -2.76 3.10
CA ASN A 351 26.08 -2.09 4.39
C ASN A 351 25.04 -2.70 5.34
N GLU A 352 24.34 -3.76 4.90
CA GLU A 352 23.31 -4.41 5.70
C GLU A 352 23.93 -5.54 6.55
N PRO A 353 23.91 -5.40 7.89
CA PRO A 353 24.53 -6.38 8.77
C PRO A 353 23.62 -7.60 8.95
N GLY A 354 24.21 -8.79 8.81
CA GLY A 354 23.52 -10.04 9.18
C GLY A 354 22.33 -10.45 8.31
N LEU A 355 21.48 -11.28 8.91
CA LEU A 355 20.22 -11.79 8.37
C LEU A 355 20.39 -12.44 6.99
N THR A 356 19.38 -12.32 6.14
CA THR A 356 19.36 -12.82 4.77
C THR A 356 20.41 -12.15 3.89
N ALA A 357 20.84 -10.92 4.19
CA ALA A 357 21.91 -10.24 3.48
C ALA A 357 23.25 -10.99 3.64
N ALA A 358 23.61 -11.34 4.87
CA ALA A 358 24.80 -12.14 5.16
C ALA A 358 24.70 -13.56 4.56
N ALA A 359 23.52 -14.19 4.62
CA ALA A 359 23.32 -15.50 3.99
C ALA A 359 23.56 -15.43 2.47
N THR A 360 23.07 -14.37 1.83
CA THR A 360 23.30 -14.10 0.41
C THR A 360 24.79 -13.94 0.13
N ARG A 361 25.49 -13.07 0.89
CA ARG A 361 26.94 -12.88 0.74
C ARG A 361 27.73 -14.17 0.94
N ALA A 362 27.34 -15.03 1.89
CA ALA A 362 27.97 -16.32 2.12
C ALA A 362 27.89 -17.21 0.87
N PHE A 363 26.70 -17.33 0.25
CA PHE A 363 26.52 -18.18 -0.93
C PHE A 363 27.36 -17.68 -2.11
N VAL A 364 27.47 -16.36 -2.27
CA VAL A 364 28.34 -15.76 -3.29
C VAL A 364 29.82 -15.99 -3.00
N ALA A 365 30.26 -15.82 -1.75
CA ALA A 365 31.62 -16.07 -1.35
C ALA A 365 32.03 -17.54 -1.56
N PHE A 366 31.10 -18.47 -1.34
CA PHE A 366 31.30 -19.88 -1.69
C PHE A 366 31.49 -20.07 -3.21
N ALA A 367 30.62 -19.46 -4.02
CA ALA A 367 30.71 -19.53 -5.48
C ALA A 367 31.99 -18.89 -6.05
N GLU A 368 32.62 -17.96 -5.32
CA GLU A 368 33.90 -17.34 -5.67
C GLU A 368 35.13 -18.06 -5.09
N ASP A 369 34.95 -19.22 -4.46
CA ASP A 369 36.03 -19.96 -3.78
C ASP A 369 36.77 -19.13 -2.72
N LYS A 370 36.00 -18.38 -1.91
CA LYS A 370 36.52 -17.58 -0.79
C LYS A 370 36.10 -18.19 0.54
N PRO A 371 36.79 -19.25 1.01
CA PRO A 371 36.35 -20.04 2.16
C PRO A 371 36.26 -19.25 3.47
N ASP A 372 37.18 -18.31 3.72
CA ASP A 372 37.14 -17.49 4.94
C ASP A 372 35.99 -16.49 4.93
N GLU A 373 35.72 -15.86 3.78
CA GLU A 373 34.58 -14.95 3.61
C GLU A 373 33.26 -15.72 3.71
N PHE A 374 33.15 -16.89 3.07
CA PHE A 374 32.00 -17.78 3.17
C PHE A 374 31.69 -18.11 4.63
N ARG A 375 32.68 -18.58 5.39
CA ARG A 375 32.49 -18.98 6.78
C ARG A 375 32.10 -17.80 7.67
N ARG A 376 32.76 -16.64 7.49
CA ARG A 376 32.46 -15.43 8.26
C ARG A 376 31.04 -14.94 8.01
N GLU A 377 30.62 -14.86 6.76
CA GLU A 377 29.27 -14.43 6.39
C GLU A 377 28.21 -15.45 6.80
N LEU A 378 28.50 -16.75 6.69
CA LEU A 378 27.60 -17.81 7.14
C LEU A 378 27.41 -17.77 8.66
N ALA A 379 28.48 -17.56 9.43
CA ALA A 379 28.41 -17.36 10.88
C ALA A 379 27.56 -16.12 11.21
N THR A 380 27.83 -15.01 10.54
CA THR A 380 27.12 -13.74 10.71
C THR A 380 25.62 -13.91 10.44
N ALA A 381 25.26 -14.61 9.36
CA ALA A 381 23.88 -14.92 9.00
C ALA A 381 23.20 -15.82 10.05
N LEU A 382 23.84 -16.94 10.40
CA LEU A 382 23.31 -17.92 11.34
C LEU A 382 23.04 -17.32 12.72
N PHE A 383 23.97 -16.52 13.22
CA PHE A 383 23.91 -15.96 14.57
C PHE A 383 22.91 -14.82 14.71
N THR A 384 22.65 -14.11 13.61
CA THR A 384 21.64 -13.04 13.55
C THR A 384 20.27 -13.53 13.11
N LEU A 385 20.19 -14.68 12.44
CA LEU A 385 18.97 -15.32 11.93
C LEU A 385 19.00 -16.84 12.16
N PRO A 386 18.78 -17.32 13.41
CA PRO A 386 18.90 -18.74 13.74
C PRO A 386 18.00 -19.68 12.93
N VAL A 387 16.82 -19.21 12.48
CA VAL A 387 15.92 -19.97 11.59
C VAL A 387 16.61 -20.39 10.27
N LEU A 388 17.71 -19.72 9.87
CA LEU A 388 18.54 -20.15 8.76
C LEU A 388 19.07 -21.58 8.94
N ARG A 389 19.28 -22.03 10.18
CA ARG A 389 19.67 -23.42 10.47
C ARG A 389 18.67 -24.43 9.91
N ALA A 390 17.38 -24.18 10.13
CA ALA A 390 16.30 -25.03 9.63
C ALA A 390 16.27 -25.07 8.10
N PHE A 391 16.50 -23.92 7.46
CA PHE A 391 16.64 -23.82 6.00
C PHE A 391 17.84 -24.64 5.49
N LEU A 392 19.04 -24.43 6.04
CA LEU A 392 20.26 -25.09 5.59
C LEU A 392 20.24 -26.61 5.78
N LEU A 393 19.60 -27.08 6.87
CA LEU A 393 19.42 -28.51 7.15
C LEU A 393 18.20 -29.11 6.45
N ASN A 394 17.31 -28.28 5.90
CA ASN A 394 16.01 -28.69 5.37
C ASN A 394 15.15 -29.44 6.40
N ASP A 395 15.17 -28.94 7.63
CA ASP A 395 14.47 -29.55 8.76
C ASP A 395 13.92 -28.43 9.66
N ASN A 396 12.59 -28.31 9.69
CA ASN A 396 11.89 -27.29 10.48
C ASN A 396 12.00 -27.50 11.99
N LYS A 397 12.52 -28.64 12.45
CA LYS A 397 12.78 -28.96 13.85
C LYS A 397 14.25 -28.79 14.23
N ALA A 398 15.11 -28.37 13.30
CA ALA A 398 16.54 -28.30 13.56
C ALA A 398 16.98 -27.11 14.44
N LEU A 399 16.03 -26.27 14.87
CA LEU A 399 16.30 -25.22 15.85
C LEU A 399 16.62 -25.82 17.22
N PRO A 400 17.61 -25.28 17.96
CA PRO A 400 17.85 -25.67 19.34
C PRO A 400 16.62 -25.48 20.22
N GLU A 401 16.49 -26.30 21.27
CA GLU A 401 15.40 -26.16 22.22
C GLU A 401 15.39 -24.76 22.86
N GLY A 402 14.21 -24.12 22.89
CA GLY A 402 14.03 -22.77 23.42
C GLY A 402 14.49 -21.64 22.49
N GLU A 403 14.93 -21.95 21.27
CA GLU A 403 15.26 -20.95 20.24
C GLU A 403 14.00 -20.51 19.47
N SER A 404 13.75 -19.21 19.40
CA SER A 404 12.61 -18.66 18.65
C SER A 404 12.85 -18.59 17.14
N GLY A 405 14.11 -18.73 16.70
CA GLY A 405 14.52 -18.66 15.30
C GLY A 405 14.83 -17.24 14.82
N TYR A 406 14.46 -16.22 15.59
CA TYR A 406 14.58 -14.82 15.20
C TYR A 406 15.24 -13.99 16.28
N ARG A 407 15.94 -12.95 15.84
CA ARG A 407 16.44 -11.88 16.71
C ARG A 407 15.54 -10.65 16.54
N LEU A 408 16.07 -9.44 16.70
CA LEU A 408 15.32 -8.17 16.63
C LEU A 408 14.36 -8.06 15.42
N VAL A 409 14.73 -8.64 14.28
CA VAL A 409 13.99 -8.55 13.02
C VAL A 409 13.53 -9.94 12.58
N ARG A 410 12.25 -10.08 12.25
CA ARG A 410 11.71 -11.25 11.57
C ARG A 410 11.88 -11.06 10.07
N SER A 411 12.82 -11.80 9.49
CA SER A 411 13.02 -11.81 8.03
C SER A 411 11.92 -12.62 7.35
N ASP A 412 11.56 -12.26 6.13
CA ASP A 412 10.67 -13.06 5.28
C ASP A 412 11.42 -14.30 4.76
N MET A 413 11.36 -15.36 5.56
CA MET A 413 12.01 -16.63 5.24
C MET A 413 11.33 -17.39 4.10
N ALA A 414 10.04 -17.10 3.81
CA ALA A 414 9.33 -17.77 2.72
C ALA A 414 9.88 -17.29 1.37
N THR A 415 9.94 -15.98 1.17
CA THR A 415 10.54 -15.38 -0.04
C THR A 415 12.02 -15.71 -0.15
N PHE A 416 12.77 -15.64 0.97
CA PHE A 416 14.19 -16.05 0.95
C PHE A 416 14.35 -17.50 0.52
N ALA A 417 13.54 -18.42 1.05
CA ALA A 417 13.63 -19.83 0.68
C ALA A 417 13.23 -20.07 -0.78
N GLU A 418 12.15 -19.45 -1.26
CA GLU A 418 11.72 -19.51 -2.68
C GLU A 418 12.91 -19.18 -3.60
N LEU A 419 13.63 -18.09 -3.32
CA LEU A 419 14.71 -17.60 -4.17
C LEU A 419 16.08 -18.28 -3.94
N ALA A 420 16.45 -18.56 -2.69
CA ALA A 420 17.78 -19.07 -2.35
C ALA A 420 17.89 -20.59 -2.49
N TRP A 421 16.78 -21.32 -2.37
CA TRP A 421 16.78 -22.78 -2.38
C TRP A 421 17.32 -23.38 -3.68
N PRO A 422 16.93 -22.92 -4.89
CA PRO A 422 17.50 -23.46 -6.12
C PRO A 422 19.02 -23.27 -6.18
N SER A 423 19.52 -22.06 -5.88
CA SER A 423 20.97 -21.78 -5.76
C SER A 423 21.67 -22.70 -4.76
N TYR A 424 21.05 -22.94 -3.59
CA TYR A 424 21.58 -23.83 -2.56
C TYR A 424 21.72 -25.29 -3.03
N CYS A 425 20.80 -25.73 -3.89
CA CYS A 425 20.80 -27.09 -4.43
C CYS A 425 21.75 -27.27 -5.62
N ILE A 426 21.86 -26.28 -6.51
CA ILE A 426 22.64 -26.42 -7.76
C ILE A 426 24.13 -26.15 -7.58
N LEU A 427 24.53 -25.31 -6.61
CA LEU A 427 25.94 -24.94 -6.40
C LEU A 427 26.71 -26.15 -5.86
N PRO A 428 27.66 -26.71 -6.62
CA PRO A 428 28.32 -27.96 -6.23
C PRO A 428 29.03 -27.83 -4.87
N GLY A 429 28.66 -28.69 -3.92
CA GLY A 429 29.29 -28.75 -2.60
C GLY A 429 28.80 -27.71 -1.58
N LEU A 430 28.00 -26.70 -1.96
CA LEU A 430 27.54 -25.66 -1.03
C LEU A 430 26.75 -26.25 0.15
N ARG A 431 25.80 -27.15 -0.14
CA ARG A 431 25.02 -27.85 0.90
C ARG A 431 25.90 -28.60 1.90
N LYS A 432 26.88 -29.36 1.39
CA LYS A 432 27.82 -30.10 2.23
C LYS A 432 28.69 -29.16 3.06
N ALA A 433 29.14 -28.04 2.49
CA ALA A 433 29.92 -27.03 3.19
C ALA A 433 29.12 -26.38 4.33
N CYS A 434 27.88 -25.97 4.08
CA CYS A 434 26.98 -25.45 5.11
C CYS A 434 26.71 -26.48 6.22
N GLN A 435 26.36 -27.72 5.86
CA GLN A 435 26.13 -28.79 6.84
C GLN A 435 27.38 -29.10 7.67
N SER A 436 28.55 -29.13 7.04
CA SER A 436 29.83 -29.35 7.75
C SER A 436 30.11 -28.22 8.73
N PHE A 437 29.87 -26.97 8.32
CA PHE A 437 30.01 -25.81 9.20
C PHE A 437 29.09 -25.89 10.42
N LEU A 438 27.80 -26.23 10.23
CA LEU A 438 26.83 -26.37 11.32
C LEU A 438 27.12 -27.55 12.28
N ALA A 439 27.89 -28.54 11.82
CA ALA A 439 28.32 -29.67 12.63
C ALA A 439 29.57 -29.38 13.48
N GLU A 440 30.26 -28.27 13.26
CA GLU A 440 31.46 -27.93 14.02
C GLU A 440 31.11 -27.65 15.50
N PRO A 441 31.79 -28.28 16.47
CA PRO A 441 31.51 -28.07 17.90
C PRO A 441 31.60 -26.60 18.33
N GLY A 442 32.52 -25.85 17.73
CA GLY A 442 32.69 -24.41 17.97
C GLY A 442 31.47 -23.58 17.53
N VAL A 443 30.88 -23.91 16.38
CA VAL A 443 29.68 -23.23 15.87
C VAL A 443 28.47 -23.52 16.77
N GLN A 444 28.29 -24.78 17.17
CA GLN A 444 27.21 -25.16 18.07
C GLN A 444 27.36 -24.54 19.47
N ALA A 445 28.59 -24.41 19.97
CA ALA A 445 28.87 -23.72 21.22
C ALA A 445 28.53 -22.22 21.12
N ALA A 446 28.92 -21.57 20.03
CA ALA A 446 28.60 -20.17 19.75
C ALA A 446 27.08 -19.93 19.65
N GLU A 447 26.34 -20.78 18.93
CA GLU A 447 24.87 -20.69 18.86
C GLU A 447 24.22 -20.77 20.25
N ARG A 448 24.67 -21.70 21.10
CA ARG A 448 24.17 -21.84 22.48
C ARG A 448 24.50 -20.63 23.35
N GLU A 449 25.73 -20.13 23.28
CA GLU A 449 26.17 -18.97 24.04
C GLU A 449 25.36 -17.72 23.67
N LEU A 450 25.16 -17.48 22.37
CA LEU A 450 24.37 -16.37 21.86
C LEU A 450 22.89 -16.52 22.19
N ALA A 451 22.30 -17.71 22.08
CA ALA A 451 20.92 -17.95 22.45
C ALA A 451 20.68 -17.68 23.96
N ALA A 452 21.60 -18.15 24.82
CA ALA A 452 21.54 -17.91 26.26
C ALA A 452 21.61 -16.40 26.59
N TYR A 453 22.56 -15.68 25.99
CA TYR A 453 22.66 -14.22 26.16
C TYR A 453 21.40 -13.51 25.67
N TRP A 454 20.90 -13.87 24.49
CA TRP A 454 19.71 -13.27 23.89
C TRP A 454 18.48 -13.43 24.80
N LYS A 455 18.28 -14.63 25.35
CA LYS A 455 17.18 -14.93 26.26
C LYS A 455 17.28 -14.14 27.58
N GLY A 456 18.45 -14.14 28.22
CA GLY A 456 18.68 -13.43 29.48
C GLY A 456 18.63 -11.91 29.37
N TYR A 457 18.89 -11.37 28.18
CA TYR A 457 18.94 -9.95 27.93
C TYR A 457 17.65 -9.37 27.32
N TRP A 458 17.21 -9.90 26.17
CA TRP A 458 16.14 -9.29 25.36
C TRP A 458 14.76 -9.87 25.61
N GLU A 459 14.64 -11.16 25.91
CA GLU A 459 13.33 -11.78 26.17
C GLU A 459 12.82 -11.43 27.57
N VAL A 460 13.73 -11.31 28.55
CA VAL A 460 13.45 -10.80 29.90
C VAL A 460 12.82 -9.40 29.90
N ARG A 461 13.15 -8.55 28.92
CA ARG A 461 12.52 -7.21 28.73
C ARG A 461 10.99 -7.29 28.56
N ARG A 462 10.46 -8.43 28.11
CA ARG A 462 9.02 -8.65 27.88
C ARG A 462 8.31 -9.30 29.09
N THR A 463 9.04 -9.63 30.16
CA THR A 463 8.51 -10.29 31.36
C THR A 463 8.53 -9.33 32.54
N PRO A 464 7.39 -8.89 33.08
CA PRO A 464 7.33 -8.00 34.23
C PRO A 464 8.06 -8.59 35.46
N GLY A 465 8.97 -7.82 36.07
CA GLY A 465 9.67 -8.18 37.31
C GLY A 465 10.94 -9.03 37.18
N ALA A 466 11.34 -9.38 35.95
CA ALA A 466 12.57 -10.15 35.74
C ALA A 466 13.81 -9.24 35.62
N GLU A 467 14.89 -9.60 36.32
CA GLU A 467 16.14 -8.82 36.37
C GLU A 467 16.96 -9.01 35.09
N ARG A 468 17.40 -7.90 34.49
CA ARG A 468 18.11 -7.88 33.22
C ARG A 468 19.55 -8.37 33.38
N GLN A 469 19.95 -9.34 32.55
CA GLN A 469 21.35 -9.75 32.43
C GLN A 469 21.90 -9.31 31.06
N GLY A 470 22.80 -8.32 31.02
CA GLY A 470 23.52 -7.89 29.81
C GLY A 470 23.17 -6.49 29.26
N SER A 471 23.75 -6.16 28.10
CA SER A 471 23.58 -4.88 27.38
C SER A 471 23.58 -5.07 25.85
N ALA A 472 23.19 -4.02 25.10
CA ALA A 472 23.18 -4.08 23.64
C ALA A 472 24.62 -4.09 23.09
N GLU A 473 25.51 -3.35 23.76
CA GLU A 473 26.95 -3.34 23.51
C GLU A 473 27.55 -4.72 23.79
N GLY A 474 27.17 -5.35 24.90
CA GLY A 474 27.61 -6.69 25.26
C GLY A 474 27.14 -7.74 24.25
N TRP A 475 25.91 -7.64 23.74
CA TRP A 475 25.44 -8.46 22.63
C TRP A 475 26.30 -8.28 21.38
N ALA A 476 26.56 -7.03 20.97
CA ALA A 476 27.36 -6.74 19.79
C ALA A 476 28.80 -7.27 19.91
N GLN A 477 29.43 -7.12 21.09
CA GLN A 477 30.76 -7.65 21.39
C GLN A 477 30.78 -9.19 21.36
N LEU A 478 29.79 -9.83 22.00
CA LEU A 478 29.70 -11.29 22.04
C LEU A 478 29.46 -11.88 20.65
N LEU A 479 28.62 -11.23 19.84
CA LEU A 479 28.36 -11.61 18.45
C LEU A 479 29.64 -11.52 17.62
N ALA A 480 30.35 -10.38 17.67
CA ALA A 480 31.60 -10.19 16.94
C ALA A 480 32.66 -11.23 17.34
N LEU A 481 32.84 -11.45 18.65
CA LEU A 481 33.75 -12.44 19.19
C LEU A 481 33.44 -13.85 18.67
N ASN A 482 32.16 -14.25 18.66
CA ASN A 482 31.76 -15.56 18.18
C ASN A 482 31.91 -15.72 16.66
N ILE A 483 31.65 -14.66 15.88
CA ILE A 483 31.92 -14.67 14.43
C ILE A 483 33.41 -14.88 14.17
N ASP A 484 34.28 -14.14 14.87
CA ASP A 484 35.74 -14.22 14.67
C ASP A 484 36.30 -15.58 15.11
N LYS A 485 35.73 -16.20 16.16
CA LYS A 485 36.11 -17.55 16.63
C LYS A 485 35.85 -18.64 15.59
N VAL A 486 34.77 -18.54 14.81
CA VAL A 486 34.34 -19.62 13.89
C VAL A 486 34.55 -19.31 12.40
N GLY A 487 34.78 -18.04 12.06
CA GLY A 487 34.91 -17.56 10.69
C GLY A 487 36.18 -18.10 9.99
N PRO A 488 37.37 -17.53 10.23
CA PRO A 488 38.60 -18.00 9.57
C PRO A 488 39.04 -19.35 10.13
N ARG A 489 39.52 -20.26 9.26
CA ARG A 489 40.36 -21.36 9.73
C ARG A 489 41.81 -20.87 9.77
N PRO A 490 42.59 -21.11 10.84
CA PRO A 490 44.02 -20.88 10.76
C PRO A 490 44.58 -21.70 9.58
N PRO A 491 45.57 -21.18 8.84
CA PRO A 491 46.19 -21.92 7.76
C PRO A 491 46.68 -23.27 8.32
N ARG A 492 46.37 -24.36 7.62
CA ARG A 492 46.94 -25.67 7.96
C ARG A 492 48.46 -25.54 7.84
N VAL A 493 49.14 -25.57 8.99
CA VAL A 493 50.61 -25.67 9.07
C VAL A 493 51.04 -27.05 8.61
#